data_AF-U2XTU3-F1
#
_entry.id   AF-U2XTU3-F1
#
_cell.length_a   1.000
_cell.length_b   1.000
_cell.length_c   1.000
_cell.angle_alpha   90.00
_cell.angle_beta   90.00
_cell.angle_gamma   90.00
#
_symmetry.space_group_name_H-M   'P 1'
#
loop_
_entity.id
_entity.type
_entity.pdbx_description
1 polymer ?
#
loop_
_entity_poly.entity_id
_entity_poly.type
_entity_poly.pdbx_seq_one_letter_code
_entity_poly.pdbx_strand_id
1 'polypeptide(L)'
;METFEFILGALAISTGIIIPVSVFFWLYKDAKNKRETVIEISRNIENPDQLEKLINIFDERKKDPIDYRRSGVVTLFVGIGLFLFGTIFIGPILKGVGALITAIGLGQIIAGYLYPNTSEEITNAVEDFEKN
;
A
#
# COMPACT_ATOMS: atom_id res chain seq x y z
N MET A 1 -40.86 -7.72 6.32
CA MET A 1 -39.86 -6.73 6.79
C MET A 1 -38.56 -7.44 7.13
N GLU A 2 -38.59 -8.50 7.94
CA GLU A 2 -37.40 -9.30 8.33
C GLU A 2 -36.57 -9.86 7.16
N THR A 3 -37.22 -10.38 6.12
CA THR A 3 -36.51 -10.95 4.95
C THR A 3 -35.74 -9.90 4.14
N PHE A 4 -36.21 -8.66 4.12
CA PHE A 4 -35.57 -7.56 3.41
C PHE A 4 -34.32 -7.05 4.15
N GLU A 5 -34.39 -6.94 5.48
CA GLU A 5 -33.24 -6.57 6.32
C GLU A 5 -32.13 -7.62 6.27
N PHE A 6 -32.49 -8.91 6.25
CA PHE A 6 -31.52 -9.99 6.09
C PHE A 6 -30.76 -9.90 4.75
N ILE A 7 -31.46 -9.63 3.65
CA ILE A 7 -30.85 -9.46 2.32
C ILE A 7 -29.91 -8.26 2.30
N LEU A 8 -30.32 -7.12 2.87
CA LEU A 8 -29.48 -5.93 2.97
C LEU A 8 -28.21 -6.19 3.79
N GLY A 9 -28.33 -6.89 4.93
CA GLY A 9 -27.20 -7.28 5.76
C GLY A 9 -26.22 -8.19 5.02
N ALA A 10 -26.74 -9.21 4.32
CA ALA A 10 -25.93 -10.11 3.52
C ALA A 10 -25.19 -9.38 2.37
N LEU A 11 -25.88 -8.45 1.69
CA LEU A 11 -25.27 -7.64 0.63
C LEU A 11 -24.17 -6.71 1.17
N ALA A 12 -24.39 -6.05 2.31
CA ALA A 12 -23.39 -5.19 2.94
C ALA A 12 -22.10 -5.96 3.30
N ILE A 13 -22.25 -7.14 3.92
CA ILE A 13 -21.11 -8.00 4.28
C ILE A 13 -20.40 -8.51 3.02
N SER A 14 -21.15 -8.95 2.00
CA SER A 14 -20.54 -9.45 0.76
C SER A 14 -19.74 -8.36 0.03
N THR A 15 -20.26 -7.13 -0.01
CA THR A 15 -19.58 -5.98 -0.66
C THR A 15 -18.25 -5.66 0.04
N GLY A 16 -18.23 -5.73 1.37
CA GLY A 16 -17.02 -5.53 2.18
C GLY A 16 -15.92 -6.57 1.95
N ILE A 17 -16.28 -7.78 1.51
CA ILE A 17 -15.32 -8.87 1.20
C ILE A 17 -14.89 -8.83 -0.26
N ILE A 18 -15.83 -8.55 -1.17
CA ILE A 18 -15.58 -8.56 -2.63
C ILE A 18 -14.51 -7.53 -2.99
N ILE A 19 -14.56 -6.32 -2.43
CA ILE A 19 -13.61 -5.26 -2.77
C ILE A 19 -12.15 -5.66 -2.45
N PRO A 20 -11.80 -6.07 -1.21
CA PRO A 20 -10.45 -6.57 -0.92
C PRO A 20 -10.02 -7.71 -1.83
N VAL A 21 -10.89 -8.72 -2.04
CA VAL A 21 -10.57 -9.89 -2.86
C VAL A 21 -10.27 -9.49 -4.31
N SER A 22 -11.06 -8.58 -4.88
CA SER A 22 -10.81 -8.06 -6.23
C SER A 22 -9.48 -7.31 -6.34
N VAL A 23 -9.14 -6.47 -5.35
CA VAL A 23 -7.85 -5.76 -5.31
C VAL A 23 -6.68 -6.74 -5.21
N PHE A 24 -6.77 -7.74 -4.33
CA PHE A 24 -5.75 -8.78 -4.21
C PHE A 24 -5.59 -9.60 -5.50
N PHE A 25 -6.70 -9.97 -6.13
CA PHE A 25 -6.68 -10.70 -7.40
C PHE A 25 -6.02 -9.89 -8.52
N TRP A 26 -6.32 -8.59 -8.61
CA TRP A 26 -5.69 -7.71 -9.58
C TRP A 26 -4.18 -7.57 -9.33
N LEU A 27 -3.77 -7.33 -8.08
CA LEU A 27 -2.35 -7.26 -7.68
C LEU A 27 -1.61 -8.56 -7.99
N TYR A 28 -2.23 -9.71 -7.73
CA TYR A 28 -1.66 -11.02 -8.05
C TYR A 28 -1.43 -11.17 -9.56
N LYS A 29 -2.45 -10.83 -10.38
CA LYS A 29 -2.33 -10.90 -11.84
C LYS A 29 -1.28 -9.94 -12.39
N ASP A 30 -1.24 -8.70 -11.91
CA ASP A 30 -0.24 -7.71 -12.32
C ASP A 30 1.18 -8.20 -11.99
N ALA A 31 1.40 -8.70 -10.77
CA ALA A 31 2.69 -9.25 -10.37
C ALA A 31 3.08 -10.50 -11.18
N LYS A 32 2.13 -11.40 -11.45
CA LYS A 32 2.36 -12.60 -12.25
C LYS A 32 2.73 -12.25 -13.70
N ASN A 33 1.96 -11.39 -14.35
CA ASN A 33 2.22 -10.95 -15.73
C ASN A 33 3.60 -10.28 -15.85
N LYS A 34 3.94 -9.40 -14.91
CA LYS A 34 5.27 -8.75 -14.87
C LYS A 34 6.41 -9.77 -14.79
N ARG A 35 6.28 -10.81 -13.96
CA ARG A 35 7.29 -11.87 -13.83
C ARG A 35 7.41 -12.72 -15.09
N GLU A 36 6.28 -13.08 -15.71
CA GLU A 36 6.27 -13.83 -16.97
C GLU A 36 6.97 -13.05 -18.09
N THR A 37 6.68 -11.74 -18.21
CA THR A 37 7.35 -10.86 -19.18
C THR A 37 8.87 -10.76 -18.94
N VAL A 38 9.33 -10.68 -17.69
CA VAL A 38 10.78 -10.70 -17.38
C VAL A 38 11.43 -11.99 -17.85
N ILE A 39 10.81 -13.13 -17.56
CA ILE A 39 11.34 -14.43 -17.94
C ILE A 39 11.39 -14.55 -19.46
N GLU A 40 10.36 -14.10 -20.16
CA GLU A 40 10.32 -14.10 -21.62
C GLU A 40 11.39 -13.20 -22.25
N ILE A 41 11.56 -11.98 -21.72
CA ILE A 41 12.62 -11.08 -22.18
C ILE A 41 14.00 -11.68 -21.87
N SER A 42 14.22 -12.24 -20.67
CA SER A 42 15.51 -12.85 -20.30
C SER A 42 15.92 -14.02 -21.18
N ARG A 43 14.96 -14.74 -21.75
CA ARG A 43 15.22 -15.88 -22.66
C ARG A 43 15.58 -15.44 -24.06
N ASN A 44 15.22 -14.22 -24.46
CA ASN A 44 15.47 -13.66 -25.78
C ASN A 44 16.63 -12.65 -25.80
N ILE A 45 17.20 -12.29 -24.65
CA ILE A 45 18.39 -11.43 -24.56
C ILE A 45 19.65 -12.29 -24.67
N GLU A 46 20.48 -12.01 -25.69
CA GLU A 46 21.78 -12.67 -25.90
C GLU A 46 22.94 -11.91 -25.24
N ASN A 47 22.74 -10.63 -24.88
CA ASN A 47 23.78 -9.74 -24.37
C ASN A 47 23.68 -9.57 -22.84
N PRO A 48 24.70 -9.97 -22.06
CA PRO A 48 24.66 -9.95 -20.59
C PRO A 48 24.40 -8.56 -20.00
N ASP A 49 24.90 -7.50 -20.64
CA ASP A 49 24.71 -6.12 -20.18
C ASP A 49 23.24 -5.64 -20.26
N GLN A 50 22.46 -6.17 -21.21
CA GLN A 50 21.04 -5.87 -21.34
C GLN A 50 20.20 -6.64 -20.33
N LEU A 51 20.63 -7.86 -19.97
CA LEU A 51 20.02 -8.67 -18.93
C LEU A 51 20.22 -8.01 -17.57
N GLU A 52 21.42 -7.51 -17.29
CA GLU A 52 21.72 -6.79 -16.04
C GLU A 52 20.91 -5.50 -15.90
N LYS A 53 20.77 -4.72 -16.99
CA LYS A 53 19.86 -3.55 -17.01
C LYS A 53 18.41 -3.94 -16.77
N LEU A 54 17.94 -5.05 -17.34
CA LEU A 54 16.58 -5.53 -17.13
C LEU A 54 16.36 -5.95 -15.67
N ILE A 55 17.31 -6.70 -15.10
CA ILE A 55 17.28 -7.10 -13.69
C ILE A 55 17.28 -5.86 -12.80
N ASN A 56 18.16 -4.88 -13.04
CA ASN A 56 18.23 -3.64 -12.26
C ASN A 56 16.93 -2.83 -12.35
N ILE A 57 16.30 -2.68 -13.52
CA ILE A 57 14.99 -1.98 -13.63
C ILE A 57 13.89 -2.68 -12.82
N PHE A 58 13.96 -4.01 -12.68
CA PHE A 58 13.00 -4.78 -11.89
C PHE A 58 13.34 -4.86 -10.40
N ASP A 59 14.61 -4.78 -10.03
CA ASP A 59 15.11 -4.79 -8.64
C ASP A 59 15.06 -3.37 -8.03
N GLU A 60 15.36 -2.32 -8.80
CA GLU A 60 15.16 -0.89 -8.46
C GLU A 60 13.68 -0.53 -8.32
N ARG A 61 12.74 -1.44 -8.66
CA ARG A 61 11.38 -1.40 -8.12
C ARG A 61 11.32 -1.78 -6.63
N LYS A 62 12.40 -1.62 -5.88
CA LYS A 62 12.32 -1.24 -4.47
C LYS A 62 11.39 -0.04 -4.40
N LYS A 63 10.19 -0.25 -3.86
CA LYS A 63 9.24 0.82 -3.54
C LYS A 63 10.04 1.96 -2.94
N ASP A 64 9.83 3.18 -3.45
CA ASP A 64 10.38 4.39 -2.84
C ASP A 64 10.32 4.28 -1.32
N PRO A 65 11.36 4.71 -0.59
CA PRO A 65 11.40 4.64 0.86
C PRO A 65 10.07 5.13 1.41
N ILE A 66 9.31 4.22 2.04
CA ILE A 66 7.96 4.53 2.48
C ILE A 66 8.07 5.63 3.53
N ASP A 67 7.66 6.85 3.20
CA ASP A 67 7.64 7.94 4.14
C ASP A 67 6.51 7.72 5.14
N TYR A 68 6.85 7.05 6.24
CA TYR A 68 5.95 6.77 7.34
C TYR A 68 5.45 8.05 8.03
N ARG A 69 6.16 9.18 7.92
CA ARG A 69 5.70 10.47 8.46
C ARG A 69 4.54 10.99 7.62
N ARG A 70 4.71 11.05 6.29
CA ARG A 70 3.65 11.48 5.39
C ARG A 70 2.45 10.54 5.43
N SER A 71 2.68 9.23 5.35
CA SER A 71 1.61 8.24 5.43
C SER A 71 0.91 8.29 6.78
N GLY A 72 1.66 8.44 7.88
CA GLY A 72 1.08 8.49 9.22
C GLY A 72 0.20 9.70 9.46
N VAL A 73 0.56 10.89 8.95
CA VAL A 73 -0.29 12.08 9.01
C VAL A 73 -1.60 11.86 8.26
N VAL A 74 -1.55 11.29 7.05
CA VAL A 74 -2.76 10.99 6.28
C VAL A 74 -3.66 10.01 7.04
N THR A 75 -3.09 8.91 7.55
CA THR A 75 -3.83 7.90 8.33
C THR A 75 -4.47 8.50 9.59
N LEU A 76 -3.74 9.38 10.30
CA LEU A 76 -4.24 10.06 11.48
C LEU A 76 -5.49 10.90 11.17
N PHE A 77 -5.44 11.72 10.12
CA PHE A 77 -6.57 12.57 9.73
C PHE A 77 -7.76 11.74 9.22
N VAL A 78 -7.52 10.62 8.52
CA VAL A 78 -8.58 9.67 8.15
C VAL A 78 -9.26 9.11 9.40
N GLY A 79 -8.49 8.72 10.41
CA GLY A 79 -9.01 8.23 11.69
C GLY A 79 -9.86 9.28 12.42
N ILE A 80 -9.39 10.53 12.49
CA ILE A 80 -10.14 11.65 13.08
C ILE A 80 -11.45 11.87 12.31
N GLY A 81 -11.40 11.86 10.98
CA GLY A 81 -12.57 11.99 10.12
C GLY A 81 -13.62 10.90 10.40
N LEU A 82 -13.20 9.64 10.48
CA LEU A 82 -14.08 8.51 10.81
C LEU A 82 -14.63 8.60 12.23
N PHE A 83 -13.83 9.07 13.20
CA PHE A 83 -14.27 9.24 14.59
C PHE A 83 -15.35 10.32 14.70
N LEU A 84 -15.14 11.47 14.06
CA LEU A 84 -16.11 12.57 14.02
C LEU A 84 -17.37 12.16 13.26
N PHE A 85 -17.21 11.49 12.11
CA PHE A 85 -18.33 10.99 11.33
C PHE A 85 -19.16 9.96 12.10
N GLY A 86 -18.50 9.05 12.84
CA GLY A 86 -19.16 8.12 13.76
C GLY A 86 -19.89 8.84 14.90
N THR A 87 -19.36 9.96 15.38
CA THR A 87 -19.99 10.76 16.44
C THR A 87 -21.25 11.48 15.96
N ILE A 88 -21.29 11.93 14.71
CA ILE A 88 -22.41 12.72 14.16
C ILE A 88 -23.49 11.84 13.52
N PHE A 89 -23.12 10.73 12.85
CA PHE A 89 -24.05 10.01 11.96
C PHE A 89 -24.29 8.53 12.32
N ILE A 90 -23.24 7.72 12.51
CA ILE A 90 -23.37 6.23 12.49
C ILE A 90 -23.35 5.59 13.89
N GLY A 91 -22.71 6.19 14.88
CA GLY A 91 -22.69 5.71 16.26
C GLY A 91 -21.39 5.03 16.72
N PRO A 92 -21.45 4.26 17.84
CA PRO A 92 -20.25 3.88 18.63
C PRO A 92 -19.22 3.03 17.88
N ILE A 93 -19.67 2.17 16.96
CA ILE A 93 -18.78 1.25 16.22
C ILE A 93 -17.83 2.06 15.33
N LEU A 94 -18.35 3.01 14.56
CA LEU A 94 -17.53 3.81 13.65
C LEU A 94 -16.63 4.78 14.39
N LYS A 95 -17.11 5.30 15.53
CA LYS A 95 -16.28 6.05 16.48
C LYS A 95 -15.08 5.21 16.96
N GLY A 96 -15.30 3.94 17.31
CA GLY A 96 -14.24 3.01 17.68
C GLY A 96 -13.24 2.76 16.55
N VAL A 97 -13.72 2.53 15.33
CA VAL A 97 -12.87 2.36 14.13
C VAL A 97 -12.02 3.62 13.87
N GLY A 98 -12.61 4.80 13.99
CA GLY A 98 -11.88 6.06 13.84
C GLY A 98 -10.79 6.25 14.89
N ALA A 99 -11.08 5.92 16.15
CA ALA A 99 -10.09 5.96 17.23
C ALA A 99 -8.90 5.01 16.97
N LEU A 100 -9.19 3.79 16.49
CA LEU A 100 -8.16 2.81 16.14
C LEU A 100 -7.25 3.31 15.01
N ILE A 101 -7.85 3.82 13.92
CA ILE A 101 -7.09 4.33 12.78
C ILE A 101 -6.24 5.55 13.17
N THR A 102 -6.76 6.41 14.06
CA THR A 102 -6.01 7.53 14.61
C THR A 102 -4.75 7.07 15.37
N ALA A 103 -4.89 6.02 16.19
CA ALA A 103 -3.77 5.43 16.92
C ALA A 103 -2.72 4.81 15.99
N ILE A 104 -3.15 4.16 14.89
CA ILE A 104 -2.24 3.65 13.85
C ILE A 104 -1.47 4.80 13.20
N GLY A 105 -2.15 5.89 12.85
CA GLY A 105 -1.52 7.07 12.27
C GLY A 105 -0.43 7.68 13.17
N LEU A 106 -0.70 7.80 14.48
CA LEU A 106 0.31 8.21 15.46
C LEU A 106 1.52 7.28 15.46
N GLY A 107 1.30 5.96 15.46
CA GLY A 107 2.36 4.96 15.41
C GLY A 107 3.24 5.10 14.16
N GLN A 108 2.63 5.33 12.99
CA GLN A 108 3.37 5.57 11.74
C GLN A 108 4.21 6.85 11.79
N ILE A 109 3.68 7.95 12.34
CA ILE A 109 4.45 9.19 12.50
C ILE A 109 5.67 8.96 13.40
N ILE A 110 5.48 8.29 14.53
CA ILE A 110 6.57 7.96 15.46
C ILE A 110 7.61 7.07 14.77
N ALA A 111 7.17 6.03 14.05
CA ALA A 111 8.06 5.14 13.32
C ALA A 111 8.88 5.89 12.25
N GLY A 112 8.27 6.84 11.54
CA GLY A 112 8.96 7.65 10.54
C GLY A 112 10.00 8.62 11.11
N TYR A 113 9.90 9.00 12.39
CA TYR A 113 10.96 9.74 13.08
C TYR A 113 12.02 8.83 13.69
N LEU A 114 11.65 7.64 14.16
CA LEU A 114 12.57 6.69 14.78
C LEU A 114 13.44 5.93 13.76
N TYR A 115 12.89 5.67 12.58
CA TYR A 115 13.56 5.01 11.44
C TYR A 115 13.53 5.95 10.22
N PRO A 116 14.37 6.99 10.20
CA PRO A 116 14.41 7.93 9.09
C PRO A 116 15.04 7.29 7.85
N ASN A 117 14.41 7.48 6.69
CA ASN A 117 14.83 6.90 5.41
C ASN A 117 16.03 7.63 4.75
N THR A 118 16.64 8.59 5.47
CA THR A 118 17.75 9.42 4.98
C THR A 118 18.96 8.63 4.51
N SER A 119 19.19 7.43 5.07
CA SER A 119 20.29 6.57 4.64
C SER A 119 20.09 5.99 3.24
N GLU A 120 18.85 5.68 2.85
CA GLU A 120 18.54 5.17 1.52
C GLU A 120 18.57 6.27 0.47
N GLU A 121 18.07 7.48 0.79
CA GLU A 121 18.15 8.64 -0.11
C GLU A 121 19.60 9.02 -0.47
N ILE A 122 20.50 9.01 0.52
CA ILE A 122 21.92 9.31 0.31
C ILE A 122 22.59 8.19 -0.51
N THR A 123 22.28 6.92 -0.24
CA THR A 123 22.85 5.80 -0.98
C THR A 123 22.46 5.85 -2.45
N ASN A 124 21.18 6.08 -2.75
CA ASN A 124 20.71 6.23 -4.12
C ASN A 124 21.36 7.43 -4.83
N ALA A 125 21.50 8.57 -4.14
CA ALA A 125 22.15 9.76 -4.71
C ALA A 125 23.64 9.54 -5.04
N VAL A 126 24.32 8.72 -4.24
CA VAL A 126 25.72 8.32 -4.49
C VAL A 126 25.80 7.34 -5.67
N GLU A 127 24.93 6.34 -5.72
CA GLU A 127 24.90 5.35 -6.79
C GLU A 127 24.57 5.98 -8.17
N ASP A 128 23.69 6.99 -8.20
CA ASP A 128 23.42 7.82 -9.38
C ASP A 128 24.61 8.71 -9.79
N PHE A 129 25.44 9.12 -8.83
CA PHE A 129 26.67 9.87 -9.09
C PHE A 129 27.78 8.95 -9.64
N GLU A 130 27.89 7.71 -9.14
CA GLU A 130 28.88 6.71 -9.59
C GLU A 130 28.56 6.12 -10.97
N LYS A 131 27.29 6.12 -11.40
CA LYS A 131 26.86 5.67 -12.74
C LYS A 131 27.13 6.72 -13.85
N ASN A 132 27.53 7.96 -13.52
CA ASN A 132 27.93 9.02 -14.47
C ASN A 132 29.45 9.16 -14.58
#